data_AF-A0AAD7LPX9-F1
#
_entry.id   AF-A0AAD7LPX9-F1
#
_cell.length_a   1.000
_cell.length_b   1.000
_cell.length_c   1.000
_cell.angle_alpha   90.00
_cell.angle_beta   90.00
_cell.angle_gamma   90.00
#
_symmetry.space_group_name_H-M   'P 1'
#
loop_
_entity.id
_entity.type
_entity.pdbx_description
1 polymer ?
#
loop_
_entity_poly.entity_id
_entity_poly.type
_entity_poly.pdbx_seq_one_letter_code
_entity_poly.pdbx_strand_id
1 'polypeptide(L)'
;MNTQLQLGSQQPYAHWAEIVILGIPSFLGPAFVPGHIITYWLWFILRQIEAIETHSGYEFPWTPTKYIPFYGGAAYHDYHHYVGEKSQSNFASVFTYCDYIYGTYKGYQYHKQVLKEVSHTPSQSCKAE
;
A
#
# COMPACT_ATOMS: atom_id res chain seq x y z
N MET A 1 3.08 -18.57 11.07
CA MET A 1 2.17 -17.83 10.16
C MET A 1 1.28 -16.98 11.05
N ASN A 2 1.65 -15.72 11.25
CA ASN A 2 0.85 -14.76 12.01
C ASN A 2 0.11 -13.90 10.99
N THR A 3 -1.09 -14.32 10.62
CA THR A 3 -2.09 -13.47 9.98
C THR A 3 -2.60 -12.49 11.02
N GLN A 4 -1.78 -11.49 11.35
CA GLN A 4 -2.30 -10.26 11.90
C GLN A 4 -3.08 -9.59 10.77
N LEU A 5 -4.39 -9.60 10.88
CA LEU A 5 -5.27 -8.80 10.05
C LEU A 5 -4.83 -7.34 10.21
N GLN A 6 -4.05 -6.83 9.25
CA GLN A 6 -3.39 -5.52 9.26
C GLN A 6 -4.36 -4.33 9.43
N LEU A 7 -5.67 -4.59 9.36
CA LEU A 7 -6.74 -3.60 9.50
C LEU A 7 -6.79 -2.90 10.87
N GLY A 8 -6.05 -3.34 11.90
CA GLY A 8 -6.19 -2.79 13.26
C GLY A 8 -4.93 -2.59 14.11
N SER A 9 -3.72 -2.95 13.66
CA SER A 9 -2.58 -3.07 14.58
C SER A 9 -1.74 -1.81 14.80
N GLN A 10 -1.93 -0.72 14.04
CA GLN A 10 -1.15 0.53 14.18
C GLN A 10 -2.00 1.79 14.45
N GLN A 11 -3.28 1.79 14.07
CA GLN A 11 -4.22 2.89 14.33
C GLN A 11 -4.31 3.32 15.82
N PRO A 12 -4.34 2.43 16.82
CA PRO A 12 -4.50 2.86 18.21
C PRO A 12 -3.26 3.55 18.81
N TYR A 13 -2.10 3.46 18.16
CA TYR A 13 -0.86 4.12 18.60
C TYR A 13 -0.51 5.35 17.76
N ALA A 14 -1.23 5.59 16.67
CA ALA A 14 -1.07 6.78 15.84
C ALA A 14 -1.47 8.03 16.63
N HIS A 15 -0.70 9.09 16.48
CA HIS A 15 -1.05 10.35 17.14
C HIS A 15 -2.39 10.86 16.58
N TRP A 16 -3.27 11.43 17.41
CA TRP A 16 -4.60 11.88 16.96
C TRP A 16 -4.53 12.85 15.76
N ALA A 17 -3.46 13.65 15.67
CA ALA A 17 -3.23 14.54 14.54
C ALA A 17 -2.94 13.77 13.23
N GLU A 18 -2.25 12.63 13.29
CA GLU A 18 -2.02 11.78 12.12
C GLU A 18 -3.34 11.21 11.62
N ILE A 19 -4.22 10.78 12.52
CA ILE A 19 -5.57 10.31 12.18
C ILE A 19 -6.37 11.41 11.49
N VAL A 20 -6.31 12.64 12.00
CA VAL A 20 -7.01 13.79 11.40
C VAL A 20 -6.41 14.12 10.02
N ILE A 21 -5.09 14.29 9.92
CA ILE A 21 -4.41 14.68 8.68
C ILE A 21 -4.63 13.64 7.57
N LEU A 22 -4.48 12.35 7.89
CA LEU A 22 -4.69 11.26 6.93
C LEU A 22 -6.19 11.02 6.64
N GLY A 23 -7.08 11.42 7.55
CA GLY A 23 -8.53 11.34 7.37
C GLY A 23 -9.11 12.45 6.49
N ILE A 24 -8.48 13.63 6.46
CA ILE A 24 -8.94 14.81 5.71
C ILE A 24 -9.34 14.48 4.26
N PRO A 25 -8.54 13.77 3.44
CA PRO A 25 -8.93 13.42 2.07
C PRO A 25 -10.18 12.54 2.00
N SER A 26 -10.38 11.65 2.98
CA SER A 26 -11.54 10.75 3.04
C SER A 26 -12.83 11.49 3.38
N PHE A 27 -12.76 12.62 4.10
CA PHE A 27 -13.93 13.41 4.51
C PHE A 27 -14.17 14.68 3.68
N LEU A 28 -13.12 15.36 3.19
CA LEU A 28 -13.27 16.58 2.41
C LEU A 28 -13.91 16.34 1.04
N GLY A 29 -13.58 15.23 0.38
CA GLY A 29 -14.14 14.92 -0.95
C GLY A 29 -15.68 14.96 -0.96
N PRO A 30 -16.34 14.18 -0.09
CA PRO A 30 -17.79 14.24 0.05
C PRO A 30 -18.30 15.57 0.62
N ALA A 31 -17.55 16.24 1.50
CA ALA A 31 -17.98 17.52 2.09
C ALA A 31 -18.07 18.66 1.06
N PHE A 32 -17.26 18.65 0.00
CA PHE A 32 -17.28 19.67 -1.06
C PHE A 32 -18.26 19.38 -2.20
N VAL A 33 -18.78 18.14 -2.30
CA VAL A 33 -19.70 17.75 -3.36
C VAL A 33 -21.10 17.59 -2.77
N PRO A 34 -22.02 18.54 -2.98
CA PRO A 34 -23.41 18.36 -2.55
C PRO A 34 -23.97 17.10 -3.21
N GLY A 35 -24.46 16.16 -2.40
CA GLY A 35 -24.90 14.85 -2.87
C GLY A 35 -25.94 14.22 -1.97
N HIS A 36 -26.60 13.17 -2.45
CA HIS A 36 -27.49 12.35 -1.64
C HIS A 36 -26.69 11.51 -0.65
N ILE A 37 -27.31 11.16 0.50
CA ILE A 37 -26.70 10.30 1.52
C ILE A 37 -26.09 8.99 0.93
N ILE A 38 -26.72 8.47 -0.12
CA ILE A 38 -26.25 7.28 -0.86
C ILE A 38 -24.86 7.51 -1.48
N THR A 39 -24.58 8.69 -2.03
CA THR A 39 -23.27 9.03 -2.62
C THR A 39 -22.17 9.02 -1.56
N TYR A 40 -22.46 9.48 -0.34
CA TYR A 40 -21.52 9.42 0.78
C TYR A 40 -21.23 7.98 1.19
N TRP A 41 -22.26 7.13 1.30
CA TRP A 41 -22.08 5.71 1.62
C TRP A 41 -21.26 4.99 0.56
N LEU A 42 -21.56 5.23 -0.72
CA LEU A 42 -20.77 4.67 -1.83
C LEU A 42 -19.31 5.13 -1.75
N TRP A 43 -19.06 6.40 -1.46
CA TRP A 43 -17.70 6.91 -1.27
C TRP A 43 -16.96 6.19 -0.14
N PHE A 44 -17.57 6.06 1.04
CA PHE A 44 -16.92 5.36 2.15
C PHE A 44 -16.67 3.89 1.85
N ILE A 45 -17.61 3.19 1.20
CA ILE A 45 -17.41 1.80 0.76
C ILE A 45 -16.20 1.71 -0.17
N LEU A 46 -16.09 2.61 -1.16
CA LEU A 46 -14.95 2.63 -2.07
C LEU A 46 -13.62 2.88 -1.33
N ARG A 47 -13.59 3.85 -0.40
CA ARG A 47 -12.40 4.12 0.43
C ARG A 47 -12.00 2.92 1.31
N GLN A 48 -12.97 2.18 1.84
CA GLN A 48 -12.70 0.97 2.61
C GLN A 48 -12.19 -0.18 1.74
N ILE A 49 -12.75 -0.36 0.53
CA ILE A 49 -12.26 -1.38 -0.42
C ILE A 49 -10.81 -1.09 -0.81
N GLU A 50 -10.48 0.15 -1.11
CA GLU A 50 -9.11 0.59 -1.44
C GLU A 50 -8.13 0.32 -0.28
N ALA A 51 -8.55 0.61 0.95
CA ALA A 51 -7.75 0.33 2.14
C ALA A 51 -7.52 -1.17 2.32
N ILE A 52 -8.56 -1.99 2.15
CA ILE A 52 -8.45 -3.46 2.20
C ILE A 52 -7.50 -3.94 1.11
N GLU A 53 -7.67 -3.49 -0.13
CA GLU A 53 -6.83 -3.92 -1.24
C GLU A 53 -5.36 -3.63 -0.98
N THR A 54 -5.04 -2.44 -0.48
CA THR A 54 -3.66 -1.99 -0.22
C THR A 54 -3.00 -2.69 0.97
N HIS A 55 -3.78 -3.18 1.95
CA HIS A 55 -3.24 -3.79 3.19
C HIS A 55 -3.57 -5.27 3.36
N SER A 56 -4.25 -5.88 2.38
CA SER A 56 -4.60 -7.31 2.44
C SER A 56 -3.39 -8.21 2.21
N GLY A 57 -2.32 -7.68 1.60
CA GLY A 57 -1.17 -8.45 1.12
C GLY A 57 -1.45 -9.28 -0.13
N TYR A 58 -2.67 -9.20 -0.70
CA TYR A 58 -3.06 -9.95 -1.89
C TYR A 58 -3.20 -9.04 -3.11
N GLU A 59 -2.55 -9.43 -4.20
CA GLU A 59 -2.82 -8.85 -5.52
C GLU A 59 -3.71 -9.76 -6.35
N PHE A 60 -5.00 -9.44 -6.40
CA PHE A 60 -5.92 -10.15 -7.27
C PHE A 60 -5.72 -9.71 -8.74
N PRO A 61 -5.70 -10.64 -9.71
CA PRO A 61 -5.48 -10.29 -11.12
C PRO A 61 -6.66 -9.54 -11.76
N TRP A 62 -7.84 -9.51 -11.13
CA TRP A 62 -9.06 -8.89 -11.65
C TRP A 62 -9.43 -7.57 -10.95
N THR A 63 -8.56 -6.98 -10.12
CA THR A 63 -8.92 -5.73 -9.46
C THR A 63 -8.91 -4.54 -10.42
N PRO A 64 -9.88 -3.62 -10.32
CA PRO A 64 -9.97 -2.44 -11.19
C PRO A 64 -8.76 -1.51 -11.07
N THR A 65 -8.13 -1.47 -9.90
CA THR A 65 -6.97 -0.63 -9.56
C THR A 65 -5.74 -0.93 -10.41
N LYS A 66 -5.60 -2.15 -10.95
CA LYS A 66 -4.51 -2.50 -11.87
C LYS A 66 -4.52 -1.71 -13.16
N TYR A 67 -5.68 -1.16 -13.54
CA TYR A 67 -5.81 -0.31 -14.73
C TYR A 67 -5.55 1.17 -14.44
N ILE A 68 -5.36 1.54 -13.17
CA ILE A 68 -5.12 2.92 -12.78
C ILE A 68 -3.61 3.20 -12.80
N PRO A 69 -3.13 4.17 -13.60
CA PRO A 69 -1.71 4.49 -13.63
C PRO A 69 -1.23 4.99 -12.27
N PHE A 70 0.02 4.65 -11.92
CA PHE A 70 0.65 5.00 -10.65
C PHE A 70 0.03 4.36 -9.39
N TYR A 71 -0.86 3.38 -9.51
CA TYR A 71 -1.36 2.67 -8.34
C TYR A 71 -0.27 1.77 -7.74
N GLY A 72 0.01 1.92 -6.44
CA GLY A 72 1.08 1.20 -5.74
C GLY A 72 0.73 -0.27 -5.45
N GLY A 73 -0.52 -0.56 -5.13
CA GLY A 73 -0.94 -1.91 -4.76
C GLY A 73 -0.34 -2.40 -3.43
N ALA A 74 -0.74 -3.62 -3.02
CA ALA A 74 -0.38 -4.18 -1.73
C ALA A 74 1.13 -4.38 -1.58
N ALA A 75 1.79 -4.95 -2.59
CA ALA A 75 3.22 -5.27 -2.49
C ALA A 75 4.11 -4.02 -2.34
N TYR A 76 3.73 -2.90 -2.95
CA TYR A 76 4.47 -1.63 -2.83
C TYR A 76 4.33 -1.03 -1.44
N HIS A 77 3.13 -1.09 -0.85
CA HIS A 77 2.85 -0.58 0.48
C HIS A 77 3.40 -1.50 1.58
N ASP A 78 3.31 -2.81 1.39
CA ASP A 78 3.90 -3.81 2.29
C ASP A 78 5.41 -3.69 2.35
N TYR A 79 6.08 -3.36 1.24
CA TYR A 79 7.52 -3.11 1.24
C TYR A 79 7.90 -1.92 2.14
N HIS A 80 7.12 -0.84 2.12
CA HIS A 80 7.32 0.29 3.03
C HIS A 80 7.24 -0.15 4.49
N HIS A 81 6.23 -0.96 4.86
CA HIS A 81 6.11 -1.51 6.22
C HIS A 81 7.20 -2.52 6.57
N TYR A 82 7.61 -3.36 5.62
CA TYR A 82 8.62 -4.39 5.82
C TYR A 82 9.98 -3.81 6.18
N VAL A 83 10.38 -2.73 5.52
CA VAL A 83 11.67 -2.08 5.76
C VAL A 83 11.53 -0.99 6.84
N GLY A 84 10.33 -0.43 7.02
CA GLY A 84 9.99 0.55 8.04
C GLY A 84 10.88 1.79 7.98
N GLU A 85 11.33 2.25 9.16
CA GLU A 85 12.22 3.42 9.32
C GLU A 85 13.55 3.30 8.55
N LYS A 86 13.96 2.09 8.16
CA LYS A 86 15.18 1.87 7.37
C LYS A 86 14.98 2.17 5.89
N SER A 87 13.73 2.32 5.43
CA SER A 87 13.43 2.75 4.07
C SER A 87 13.10 4.23 4.02
N GLN A 88 13.94 4.97 3.31
CA GLN A 88 13.60 6.31 2.83
C GLN A 88 12.93 6.18 1.45
N SER A 89 11.92 5.30 1.34
CA SER A 89 11.27 4.94 0.07
C SER A 89 9.79 4.58 0.25
N ASN A 90 9.03 4.64 -0.85
CA ASN A 90 7.64 4.20 -0.94
C ASN A 90 6.71 4.93 0.05
N PHE A 91 6.77 6.26 0.09
CA PHE A 91 5.99 7.06 1.03
C PHE A 91 4.53 7.23 0.61
N ALA A 92 4.22 7.08 -0.67
CA ALA A 92 2.85 7.16 -1.13
C ALA A 92 2.04 5.96 -0.66
N SER A 93 0.90 6.25 -0.03
CA SER A 93 -0.01 5.22 0.46
C SER A 93 -0.80 4.52 -0.64
N VAL A 94 -1.07 5.20 -1.76
CA VAL A 94 -1.97 4.70 -2.82
C VAL A 94 -1.40 5.00 -4.20
N PHE A 95 -1.22 6.29 -4.52
CA PHE A 95 -0.71 6.72 -5.82
C PHE A 95 0.77 7.11 -5.75
N THR A 96 1.61 6.34 -6.42
CA THR A 96 3.07 6.42 -6.45
C THR A 96 3.63 7.59 -7.25
N TYR A 97 2.80 8.52 -7.76
CA TYR A 97 3.28 9.64 -8.57
C TYR A 97 4.22 10.56 -7.77
N CYS A 98 3.93 10.81 -6.49
CA CYS A 98 4.84 11.55 -5.61
C CYS A 98 6.18 10.81 -5.49
N ASP A 99 6.13 9.50 -5.25
CA ASP A 99 7.37 8.71 -5.14
C ASP A 99 8.18 8.72 -6.43
N TYR A 100 7.51 8.74 -7.58
CA TYR A 100 8.16 8.88 -8.88
C TYR A 100 8.85 10.24 -9.03
N ILE A 101 8.16 11.34 -8.72
CA ILE A 101 8.69 12.71 -8.82
C ILE A 101 9.89 12.90 -7.88
N TYR A 102 9.79 12.43 -6.63
CA TYR A 102 10.85 12.59 -5.62
C TYR A 102 11.89 11.46 -5.65
N GLY A 103 11.73 10.46 -6.53
CA GLY A 103 12.69 9.37 -6.70
C GLY A 103 12.71 8.33 -5.58
N THR A 104 11.74 8.37 -4.66
CA THR A 104 11.61 7.47 -3.50
C THR A 104 11.01 6.11 -3.87
N TYR A 105 10.75 5.83 -5.14
CA TYR A 105 10.30 4.50 -5.62
C TYR A 105 11.43 3.48 -5.84
N LYS A 106 12.70 3.92 -5.83
CA LYS A 106 13.85 3.10 -6.26
C LYS A 106 14.11 1.90 -5.36
N GLY A 107 13.88 2.03 -4.05
CA GLY A 107 14.12 0.96 -3.08
C GLY A 107 13.32 -0.30 -3.39
N TYR A 108 12.03 -0.13 -3.67
CA TYR A 108 11.15 -1.23 -4.06
C TYR A 108 11.56 -1.90 -5.37
N GLN A 109 12.01 -1.13 -6.37
CA GLN A 109 12.46 -1.69 -7.64
C GLN A 109 13.71 -2.55 -7.49
N TYR A 110 14.67 -2.12 -6.67
CA TYR A 110 15.83 -2.92 -6.33
C TYR A 110 15.43 -4.22 -5.61
N HIS A 111 14.56 -4.12 -4.61
CA HIS A 111 14.06 -5.30 -3.90
C HIS A 111 13.38 -6.32 -4.85
N LYS A 112 12.57 -5.82 -5.78
CA LYS A 112 11.91 -6.66 -6.79
C LYS A 112 12.88 -7.33 -7.75
N GLN A 113 13.99 -6.68 -8.11
CA GLN A 113 15.05 -7.27 -8.94
C GLN A 113 15.75 -8.41 -8.19
N VAL A 114 16.16 -8.18 -6.93
CA VAL A 114 16.79 -9.21 -6.09
C VAL A 114 15.88 -10.42 -5.90
N LEU A 115 14.58 -10.21 -5.62
CA LEU A 115 13.63 -11.33 -5.51
C LEU A 115 13.49 -12.13 -6.81
N LYS A 116 13.55 -11.47 -7.97
CA LYS A 116 13.54 -12.15 -9.27
C LYS A 116 14.81 -12.96 -9.48
N GLU A 117 15.97 -12.41 -9.15
CA GLU A 117 17.24 -13.14 -9.26
C GLU A 117 17.24 -14.38 -8.37
N VAL A 118 16.90 -14.25 -7.08
CA VAL A 118 16.86 -15.37 -6.12
C VAL A 118 15.86 -16.46 -6.51
N SER A 119 14.72 -16.08 -7.11
CA SER A 119 13.74 -17.07 -7.59
C SER A 119 14.17 -17.82 -8.85
N HIS A 120 15.13 -17.28 -9.61
CA HIS A 120 15.66 -17.88 -10.83
C HIS A 120 16.98 -18.64 -10.61
N THR A 121 17.68 -18.43 -9.49
CA THR A 121 18.84 -19.25 -9.12
C THR A 121 18.35 -20.58 -8.55
N PRO A 122 18.68 -21.74 -9.17
CA PRO A 122 18.42 -23.04 -8.55
C PRO A 122 19.18 -23.10 -7.23
N SER A 123 18.54 -23.59 -6.16
CA SER A 123 19.22 -23.84 -4.90
C SER A 123 20.43 -24.76 -5.15
N GLN A 124 21.64 -24.19 -5.13
CA GLN A 124 22.85 -24.99 -5.03
C GLN A 124 22.89 -25.53 -3.59
N SER A 125 22.11 -26.58 -3.39
CA SER A 125 22.15 -27.46 -2.23
C SER A 125 23.56 -27.98 -2.09
N CYS A 126 24.23 -27.49 -1.04
CA CYS A 126 25.41 -28.02 -0.39
C CYS A 126 25.73 -29.47 -0.79
N LYS A 127 26.76 -29.67 -1.63
CA LYS A 127 27.54 -30.91 -1.60
C LYS A 127 28.58 -30.70 -0.51
N ALA A 128 28.24 -31.09 0.72
CA ALA A 128 29.25 -31.35 1.73
C ALA A 128 29.99 -32.62 1.29
N GLU A 129 31.28 -32.47 1.00
CA GLU A 129 32.24 -33.58 0.89
C GLU A 129 32.49 -34.22 2.26
#